data_AF-A0A2W4WN83-F1
#
_entry.id   AF-A0A2W4WN83-F1
#
_cell.length_a   1.000
_cell.length_b   1.000
_cell.length_c   1.000
_cell.angle_alpha   90.00
_cell.angle_beta   90.00
_cell.angle_gamma   90.00
#
_symmetry.space_group_name_H-M   'P 1'
#
loop_
_entity.id
_entity.type
_entity.pdbx_description
1 polymer ?
#
loop_
_entity_poly.entity_id
_entity_poly.type
_entity_poly.pdbx_seq_one_letter_code
_entity_poly.pdbx_strand_id
1 'polypeptide(L)' 'MSQFDDRKRGQEAKFQLDQELEFKAQARRAKFVGQWAAGLMGLSGEEAEAYAKSVVVADLEEAGT' A
#
# COMPACT_ATOMS: atom_id res chain seq x y z
N MET A 1 -3.66 -7.18 38.20
CA MET A 1 -4.74 -7.39 37.20
C MET A 1 -4.89 -6.24 36.19
N SER A 2 -4.20 -5.09 36.28
CA SER A 2 -4.29 -4.04 35.22
C SER A 2 -3.16 -4.07 34.19
N GLN A 3 -1.95 -4.49 34.57
CA GLN A 3 -0.77 -4.41 33.69
C GLN A 3 -0.88 -5.29 32.42
N PHE A 4 -1.52 -6.46 32.51
CA PHE A 4 -1.74 -7.33 31.35
C PHE A 4 -2.80 -6.75 30.39
N ASP A 5 -3.85 -6.13 30.92
CA ASP A 5 -4.89 -5.48 30.12
C ASP A 5 -4.35 -4.23 29.40
N ASP A 6 -3.52 -3.43 30.06
CA ASP A 6 -2.87 -2.27 29.45
C ASP A 6 -1.92 -2.68 28.32
N ARG A 7 -1.16 -3.78 28.50
CA ARG A 7 -0.32 -4.36 27.44
C ARG A 7 -1.15 -4.88 26.27
N LYS A 8 -2.29 -5.52 26.54
CA LYS A 8 -3.20 -6.02 25.49
C LYS A 8 -3.69 -4.87 24.62
N ARG A 9 -4.19 -3.79 25.24
CA ARG A 9 -4.62 -2.57 24.51
C ARG A 9 -3.49 -1.94 23.70
N GLY A 10 -2.28 -1.90 24.27
CA GLY A 10 -1.10 -1.39 23.55
C GLY A 10 -0.75 -2.22 22.33
N GLN A 11 -0.86 -3.55 22.40
CA GLN A 11 -0.62 -4.43 21.24
C GLN A 11 -1.71 -4.30 20.18
N GLU A 12 -2.99 -4.19 20.57
CA GLU A 12 -4.10 -3.98 19.64
C GLU A 12 -3.95 -2.65 18.89
N ALA A 13 -3.62 -1.56 19.60
CA ALA A 13 -3.37 -0.26 18.99
C ALA A 13 -2.17 -0.27 18.04
N LYS A 14 -1.07 -0.92 18.46
CA LYS A 14 0.11 -1.09 17.61
C LYS A 14 -0.23 -1.87 16.35
N PHE A 15 -0.93 -3.00 16.49
CA PHE A 15 -1.33 -3.84 15.36
C PHE A 15 -2.20 -3.05 14.36
N GLN A 16 -3.18 -2.29 14.83
CA GLN A 16 -4.00 -1.45 13.97
C GLN A 16 -3.15 -0.43 13.18
N LEU A 17 -2.22 0.25 13.86
CA LEU A 17 -1.33 1.22 13.23
C LEU A 17 -0.41 0.56 12.20
N ASP A 18 0.17 -0.59 12.54
CA ASP A 18 1.09 -1.34 11.67
C ASP A 18 0.35 -1.80 10.40
N GLN A 19 -0.86 -2.36 10.52
CA GLN A 19 -1.67 -2.77 9.37
C GLN A 19 -2.07 -1.58 8.48
N GLU A 20 -2.41 -0.43 9.07
CA GLU A 20 -2.75 0.78 8.30
C GLU A 20 -1.53 1.33 7.54
N LEU A 21 -0.37 1.33 8.18
CA LEU A 21 0.89 1.74 7.58
C LEU A 21 1.30 0.83 6.44
N GLU A 22 1.20 -0.49 6.64
CA GLU A 22 1.52 -1.49 5.64
C GLU A 22 0.64 -1.34 4.40
N PHE A 23 -0.68 -1.23 4.57
CA PHE A 23 -1.62 -1.01 3.47
C PHE A 23 -1.29 0.26 2.67
N LYS A 24 -1.03 1.37 3.37
CA LYS A 24 -0.65 2.64 2.71
C LYS A 24 0.69 2.54 2.00
N ALA A 25 1.65 1.80 2.56
CA ALA A 25 2.97 1.62 1.97
C ALA A 25 2.89 0.78 0.68
N GLN A 26 2.12 -0.32 0.69
CA GLN A 26 1.89 -1.18 -0.47
C GLN A 26 1.25 -0.38 -1.62
N ALA A 27 0.14 0.31 -1.37
CA ALA A 27 -0.52 1.11 -2.41
C ALA A 27 0.38 2.21 -3.00
N ARG A 28 1.23 2.85 -2.18
CA ARG A 28 2.19 3.86 -2.65
C ARG A 28 3.30 3.23 -3.49
N ARG A 29 3.84 2.08 -3.06
CA ARG A 29 4.86 1.32 -3.80
C ARG A 29 4.33 0.94 -5.18
N ALA A 30 3.14 0.32 -5.25
CA ALA A 30 2.52 -0.08 -6.50
C ALA A 30 2.33 1.11 -7.44
N LYS A 31 1.87 2.26 -6.92
CA LYS A 31 1.74 3.49 -7.70
C LYS A 31 3.07 3.98 -8.29
N PHE A 32 4.14 4.01 -7.48
CA PHE A 32 5.45 4.46 -7.97
C PHE A 32 6.04 3.51 -9.01
N VAL A 33 5.90 2.19 -8.81
CA VAL A 33 6.31 1.20 -9.79
C VAL A 33 5.52 1.36 -11.09
N GLY A 34 4.21 1.56 -11.00
CA GLY A 34 3.36 1.82 -12.16
C GLY A 34 3.77 3.07 -12.93
N GLN A 35 4.07 4.19 -12.23
CA GLN A 35 4.57 5.41 -12.88
C GLN A 35 5.92 5.20 -13.57
N TRP A 36 6.85 4.48 -12.93
CA TRP A 36 8.14 4.15 -13.52
C TRP A 36 7.99 3.28 -14.78
N ALA A 37 7.16 2.23 -14.72
CA ALA A 37 6.88 1.37 -15.86
C ALA A 37 6.16 2.13 -17.00
N ALA A 38 5.22 3.02 -16.69
CA ALA A 38 4.59 3.88 -17.70
C ALA A 38 5.63 4.74 -18.44
N GLY A 39 6.61 5.29 -17.70
CA GLY A 39 7.72 6.04 -18.29
C GLY A 39 8.59 5.20 -19.25
N LEU A 40 8.84 3.92 -18.92
CA LEU A 40 9.54 2.99 -19.80
C LEU A 40 8.74 2.65 -21.07
N MET A 41 7.41 2.66 -20.97
CA MET A 41 6.51 2.42 -22.10
C MET A 41 6.28 3.67 -22.96
N GLY A 42 6.86 4.82 -22.60
CA GLY A 42 6.65 6.09 -23.29
C GLY A 42 5.27 6.72 -23.04
N LEU A 43 4.52 6.24 -22.04
CA LEU A 43 3.23 6.81 -21.66
C LEU A 43 3.44 8.14 -20.93
N SER A 44 2.52 9.08 -21.13
CA SER A 44 2.60 10.40 -20.49
C SER A 44 1.22 10.94 -20.12
N GLY A 45 1.18 11.95 -19.25
CA GLY A 45 -0.07 12.60 -18.82
C GLY A 45 -1.08 11.62 -18.25
N GLU A 46 -2.30 11.66 -18.78
CA GLU A 46 -3.42 10.85 -18.31
C GLU A 46 -3.22 9.35 -18.52
N GLU A 47 -2.52 8.94 -19.58
CA GLU A 47 -2.23 7.52 -19.86
C GLU A 47 -1.28 6.93 -18.82
N ALA A 48 -0.25 7.70 -18.42
CA ALA A 48 0.67 7.29 -17.37
C ALA A 48 -0.02 7.20 -16.00
N GLU A 49 -0.95 8.11 -15.70
CA GLU A 49 -1.75 8.05 -14.47
C GLU A 49 -2.73 6.88 -14.47
N ALA A 50 -3.38 6.61 -15.60
CA ALA A 50 -4.28 5.48 -15.75
C ALA A 50 -3.53 4.15 -15.57
N TYR A 51 -2.34 4.04 -16.17
CA TYR A 51 -1.48 2.88 -16.01
C TYR A 51 -0.99 2.71 -14.56
N ALA A 52 -0.58 3.79 -13.89
CA ALA A 52 -0.19 3.70 -12.48
C ALA A 52 -1.35 3.28 -11.57
N LYS A 53 -2.59 3.70 -11.88
CA LYS A 53 -3.80 3.28 -11.13
C LYS A 53 -4.12 1.81 -11.37
N SER A 54 -4.01 1.30 -12.61
CA SER A 54 -4.29 -0.10 -12.88
C SER A 54 -3.31 -1.03 -12.15
N VAL A 55 -2.04 -0.63 -12.02
CA VAL A 55 -1.04 -1.39 -11.24
C VAL A 55 -1.39 -1.42 -9.74
N VAL A 56 -1.90 -0.32 -9.18
CA VAL A 56 -2.38 -0.31 -7.78
C VAL A 56 -3.60 -1.22 -7.60
N VAL A 57 -4.54 -1.24 -8.56
CA VAL A 57 -5.71 -2.12 -8.49
C VAL A 57 -5.29 -3.58 -8.60
N ALA A 58 -4.36 -3.91 -9.50
CA ALA A 58 -3.85 -5.26 -9.65
C ALA A 58 -3.19 -5.79 -8.36
N ASP A 59 -2.40 -4.96 -7.67
CA ASP A 59 -1.75 -5.32 -6.38
C ASP A 59 -2.76 -5.52 -5.24
N LEU A 60 -3.97 -4.95 -5.34
CA LEU A 60 -5.06 -5.16 -4.39
C LEU A 60 -5.86 -6.45 -4.66
N GLU A 61 -6.02 -6.83 -5.93
CA GLU A 61 -6.73 -8.04 -6.35
C GLU A 61 -5.86 -9.29 -6.16
N GLU A 62 -4.56 -9.17 -6.41
CA GLU A 62 -3.58 -10.21 -6.22
C GLU A 62 -2.37 -9.61 -5.50
N ALA A 63 -2.24 -9.91 -4.20
CA ALA A 63 -1.12 -9.43 -3.42
C ALA A 63 0.19 -9.86 -4.09
N GLY A 64 1.03 -8.89 -4.47
CA GLY A 64 2.35 -9.18 -5.00
C GLY A 64 3.18 -10.01 -4.00
N THR A 65 3.95 -10.97 -4.52
CA THR A 65 4.90 -11.77 -3.73
C THR A 65 5.97 -10.93 -3.07
#